data_AF-U1LZM5-F1
#
_entry.id   AF-U1LZM5-F1
#
_cell.length_a   1.000
_cell.length_b   1.000
_cell.length_c   1.000
_cell.angle_alpha   90.00
_cell.angle_beta   90.00
_cell.angle_gamma   90.00
#
_symmetry.space_group_name_H-M   'P 1'
#
loop_
_entity.id
_entity.type
_entity.pdbx_description
1 polymer ?
#
loop_
_entity_poly.entity_id
_entity_poly.type
_entity_poly.pdbx_seq_one_letter_code
_entity_poly.pdbx_strand_id
1 'polypeptide(L)'
;MNELTRENIFLFMINNIDEVDIGSFSESNYIKEIYEINLIVLNEIEEKFYSSTPNFNIDLINQLEINITNIEDLTKNNNFELSNDLIKKLITDLTVFNNNNYENKMKSQNLFNKLLKILMDWSDKALKRKFNNIRNHVKSFNDKNYKKIFLSYAFEDHLYTLALFYYFYSNQLYLYVDWLINDEIPKTDYLKRNLFDNLSDSEQLLFLQSPNMELNIQGNPSIKAWCAWELGSFFYKTNSQFSGNPYNYDSSRKYKFFINIYRTNASKSHRILEGLTELSGISPNGLT
;
A
#
# COMPACT_ATOMS: atom_id res chain seq x y z
N MET A 1 -4.90 13.60 -8.80
CA MET A 1 -5.25 12.23 -9.24
C MET A 1 -6.48 11.81 -8.43
N ASN A 2 -7.52 11.25 -9.07
CA ASN A 2 -8.81 11.03 -8.41
C ASN A 2 -8.93 9.68 -7.70
N GLU A 3 -8.10 8.69 -8.07
CA GLU A 3 -8.12 7.35 -7.47
C GLU A 3 -6.72 6.92 -7.02
N LEU A 4 -6.60 6.42 -5.79
CA LEU A 4 -5.34 5.93 -5.21
C LEU A 4 -5.20 4.42 -5.43
N THR A 5 -5.36 3.95 -6.67
CA THR A 5 -5.07 2.56 -7.01
C THR A 5 -3.57 2.31 -6.96
N ARG A 6 -3.14 1.04 -6.85
CA ARG A 6 -1.72 0.69 -6.88
C ARG A 6 -1.03 1.23 -8.12
N GLU A 7 -1.58 0.96 -9.30
CA GLU A 7 -1.05 1.41 -10.58
C GLU A 7 -0.82 2.93 -10.59
N ASN A 8 -1.86 3.68 -10.21
CA ASN A 8 -1.85 5.13 -10.17
C ASN A 8 -0.77 5.69 -9.24
N ILE A 9 -0.68 5.14 -8.03
CA ILE A 9 0.30 5.56 -7.03
C ILE A 9 1.73 5.20 -7.46
N PHE A 10 1.92 4.07 -8.14
CA PHE A 10 3.23 3.68 -8.69
C PHE A 10 3.64 4.55 -9.88
N LEU A 11 2.71 4.86 -10.78
CA LEU A 11 2.93 5.80 -11.89
C LEU A 11 3.27 7.20 -11.36
N PHE A 12 2.57 7.66 -10.32
CA PHE A 12 2.93 8.90 -9.63
C PHE A 12 4.39 8.86 -9.17
N MET A 13 4.81 7.79 -8.50
CA MET A 13 6.20 7.67 -8.04
C MET A 13 7.19 7.69 -9.20
N ILE A 14 7.00 6.87 -10.24
CA ILE A 14 7.91 6.82 -11.40
C ILE A 14 8.09 8.19 -12.06
N ASN A 15 7.00 8.96 -12.16
CA ASN A 15 7.01 10.26 -12.81
C ASN A 15 7.59 11.39 -11.95
N ASN A 16 7.60 11.23 -10.62
CA ASN A 16 7.98 12.29 -9.69
C ASN A 16 9.22 11.92 -8.85
N ILE A 17 9.79 10.72 -8.99
CA ILE A 17 10.85 10.21 -8.10
C ILE A 17 12.08 11.13 -8.03
N ASP A 18 12.40 11.80 -9.14
CA ASP A 18 13.50 12.75 -9.23
C ASP A 18 13.19 14.06 -8.50
N GLU A 19 11.91 14.43 -8.37
CA GLU A 19 11.45 15.62 -7.64
C GLU A 19 11.31 15.37 -6.14
N VAL A 20 11.02 14.14 -5.72
CA VAL A 20 10.85 13.78 -4.30
C VAL A 20 12.17 13.48 -3.57
N ASP A 21 13.30 13.55 -4.28
CA ASP A 21 14.68 13.54 -3.78
C ASP A 21 14.95 12.40 -2.78
N ILE A 22 14.58 11.15 -3.10
CA ILE A 22 14.63 10.00 -2.16
C ILE A 22 16.07 9.61 -1.73
N GLY A 23 17.08 10.29 -2.27
CA GLY A 23 18.49 10.07 -1.99
C GLY A 23 19.34 10.46 -3.19
N SER A 24 20.49 9.79 -3.34
CA SER A 24 21.31 9.96 -4.53
C SER A 24 20.57 9.53 -5.82
N PHE A 25 20.97 10.06 -6.98
CA PHE A 25 20.38 9.71 -8.28
C PHE A 25 20.29 8.18 -8.52
N SER A 26 21.33 7.41 -8.17
CA SER A 26 21.30 5.95 -8.28
C SER A 26 20.29 5.29 -7.32
N GLU A 27 20.00 5.91 -6.19
CA GLU A 27 18.97 5.40 -5.27
C GLU A 27 17.56 5.68 -5.77
N SER A 28 17.33 6.86 -6.33
CA SER A 28 16.08 7.20 -7.00
C SER A 28 15.82 6.23 -8.17
N ASN A 29 16.83 5.98 -9.03
CA ASN A 29 16.73 4.98 -10.10
C ASN A 29 16.44 3.57 -9.54
N TYR A 30 17.20 3.11 -8.54
CA TYR A 30 16.99 1.80 -7.94
C TYR A 30 15.56 1.60 -7.45
N ILE A 31 14.97 2.61 -6.80
CA ILE A 31 13.59 2.56 -6.31
C ILE A 31 12.59 2.65 -7.48
N LYS A 32 12.87 3.48 -8.49
CA LYS A 32 12.06 3.62 -9.71
C LYS A 32 11.87 2.27 -10.40
N GLU A 33 12.95 1.52 -10.56
CA GLU A 33 12.93 0.22 -11.23
C GLU A 33 12.09 -0.81 -10.46
N ILE A 34 12.03 -0.75 -9.13
CA ILE A 34 11.14 -1.61 -8.34
C ILE A 34 9.67 -1.32 -8.70
N TYR A 35 9.28 -0.04 -8.83
CA TYR A 35 7.94 0.33 -9.27
C TYR A 35 7.67 -0.11 -10.72
N GLU A 36 8.62 0.12 -11.63
CA GLU A 36 8.50 -0.27 -13.04
C GLU A 36 8.30 -1.77 -13.20
N ILE A 37 9.09 -2.59 -12.50
CA ILE A 37 8.95 -4.05 -12.53
C ILE A 37 7.58 -4.49 -12.02
N ASN A 38 7.07 -3.88 -10.92
CA ASN A 38 5.72 -4.19 -10.44
C ASN A 38 4.66 -3.88 -11.50
N LEU A 39 4.75 -2.73 -12.17
CA LEU A 39 3.83 -2.35 -13.24
C LEU A 39 3.93 -3.31 -14.43
N ILE A 40 5.14 -3.73 -14.82
CA ILE A 40 5.34 -4.70 -15.91
C ILE A 40 4.69 -6.05 -15.56
N VAL A 41 4.89 -6.56 -14.33
CA VAL A 41 4.29 -7.84 -13.92
C VAL A 41 2.77 -7.76 -13.95
N LEU A 42 2.20 -6.65 -13.49
CA LEU A 42 0.76 -6.46 -13.37
C LEU A 42 0.07 -5.96 -14.64
N ASN A 43 0.86 -5.62 -15.67
CA ASN A 43 0.36 -5.06 -16.91
C ASN A 43 -0.74 -5.94 -17.53
N GLU A 44 -1.87 -5.32 -17.86
CA GLU A 44 -3.13 -5.93 -18.32
C GLU A 44 -3.79 -6.96 -17.38
N ILE A 45 -3.12 -7.42 -16.32
CA ILE A 45 -3.68 -8.40 -15.38
C ILE A 45 -4.72 -7.72 -14.49
N GLU A 46 -4.42 -6.54 -13.94
CA GLU A 46 -5.36 -5.85 -13.04
C GLU A 46 -6.65 -5.44 -13.76
N GLU A 47 -6.56 -4.87 -14.96
CA GLU A 47 -7.73 -4.49 -15.76
C GLU A 47 -8.58 -5.70 -16.17
N LYS A 48 -7.96 -6.83 -16.55
CA LYS A 48 -8.68 -8.09 -16.80
C LYS A 48 -9.37 -8.62 -15.54
N PHE A 49 -8.74 -8.46 -14.37
CA PHE A 49 -9.33 -8.84 -13.09
C PHE A 49 -10.56 -7.98 -12.77
N TYR A 50 -10.46 -6.66 -12.92
CA TYR A 50 -11.54 -5.71 -12.61
C TYR A 50 -12.73 -5.83 -13.55
N SER A 51 -12.48 -6.08 -14.83
CA SER A 51 -13.52 -6.32 -15.84
C SER A 51 -14.22 -7.68 -15.69
N SER A 52 -13.82 -8.50 -14.72
CA SER A 52 -14.42 -9.81 -14.41
C SER A 52 -14.47 -10.72 -15.64
N THR A 53 -13.36 -10.79 -16.40
CA THR A 53 -13.31 -11.57 -17.64
C THR A 53 -13.67 -13.04 -17.40
N PRO A 54 -14.50 -13.64 -18.28
CA PRO A 54 -14.67 -15.08 -18.32
C PRO A 54 -13.30 -15.74 -18.51
N ASN A 55 -12.97 -16.75 -17.71
CA ASN A 55 -11.66 -17.43 -17.73
C ASN A 55 -10.45 -16.58 -17.29
N PHE A 56 -10.65 -15.55 -16.47
CA PHE A 56 -9.55 -14.73 -15.89
C PHE A 56 -8.31 -15.54 -15.47
N ASN A 57 -8.48 -16.71 -14.86
CA ASN A 57 -7.33 -17.51 -14.43
C ASN A 57 -6.41 -17.89 -15.60
N ILE A 58 -6.97 -18.30 -16.74
CA ILE A 58 -6.19 -18.65 -17.93
C ILE A 58 -5.56 -17.39 -18.53
N ASP A 59 -6.33 -16.30 -18.63
CA ASP A 59 -5.83 -15.02 -19.15
C ASP A 59 -4.68 -14.46 -18.30
N LEU A 60 -4.78 -14.57 -16.98
CA LEU A 60 -3.74 -14.16 -16.04
C LEU A 60 -2.45 -14.95 -16.28
N ILE A 61 -2.55 -16.27 -16.41
CA ILE A 61 -1.39 -17.15 -16.60
C ILE A 61 -0.70 -16.82 -17.93
N ASN A 62 -1.46 -16.74 -19.03
CA ASN A 62 -0.92 -16.40 -20.35
C ASN A 62 -0.30 -14.99 -20.37
N GLN A 63 -0.95 -14.01 -19.75
CA GLN A 63 -0.41 -12.65 -19.66
C GLN A 63 0.86 -12.60 -18.81
N LEU A 64 0.89 -13.35 -17.71
CA LEU A 64 2.03 -13.39 -16.82
C LEU A 64 3.26 -13.99 -17.50
N GLU A 65 3.11 -15.00 -18.35
CA GLU A 65 4.21 -15.54 -19.18
C GLU A 65 4.84 -14.45 -20.07
N ILE A 66 4.00 -13.68 -20.76
CA ILE A 66 4.46 -12.55 -21.59
C ILE A 66 5.19 -11.52 -20.73
N ASN A 67 4.62 -11.16 -19.58
CA ASN A 67 5.20 -10.17 -18.67
C ASN A 67 6.55 -10.65 -18.08
N ILE A 68 6.71 -11.95 -17.79
CA ILE A 68 7.98 -12.55 -17.37
C ILE A 68 9.03 -12.42 -18.48
N THR A 69 8.70 -12.77 -19.73
CA THR A 69 9.63 -12.63 -20.87
C THR A 69 10.07 -11.18 -21.06
N ASN A 70 9.15 -10.22 -20.93
CA ASN A 70 9.49 -8.80 -21.02
C ASN A 70 10.52 -8.38 -19.96
N ILE A 71 10.37 -8.85 -18.72
CA ILE A 71 11.33 -8.56 -17.65
C ILE A 71 12.69 -9.19 -17.97
N GLU A 72 12.72 -10.43 -18.44
CA GLU A 72 13.96 -11.10 -18.84
C GLU A 72 14.70 -10.32 -19.93
N ASP A 73 14.00 -9.84 -20.95
CA ASP A 73 14.61 -9.13 -22.06
C ASP A 73 15.11 -7.74 -21.66
N LEU A 74 14.35 -7.00 -20.84
CA LEU A 74 14.81 -5.74 -20.25
C LEU A 74 16.06 -5.94 -19.37
N THR A 75 16.09 -7.04 -18.61
CA THR A 75 17.24 -7.38 -17.76
C THR A 75 18.49 -7.71 -18.59
N LYS A 76 18.35 -8.50 -19.66
CA LYS A 76 19.47 -8.84 -20.57
C LYS A 76 20.09 -7.60 -21.23
N ASN A 77 19.26 -6.59 -21.49
CA ASN A 77 19.69 -5.34 -22.10
C ASN A 77 20.34 -4.36 -21.10
N ASN A 78 20.53 -4.77 -19.82
CA ASN A 78 21.02 -3.94 -18.73
C ASN A 78 20.18 -2.67 -18.51
N ASN A 79 18.86 -2.76 -18.71
CA ASN A 79 17.95 -1.65 -18.46
C ASN A 79 17.65 -1.45 -16.96
N PHE A 80 18.18 -2.31 -16.09
CA PHE A 80 18.00 -2.24 -14.64
C PHE A 80 19.35 -2.22 -13.91
N GLU A 81 19.53 -1.26 -12.99
CA GLU A 81 20.59 -1.20 -11.97
C GLU A 81 20.34 -2.21 -10.83
N LEU A 82 19.10 -2.68 -10.65
CA LEU A 82 18.74 -3.73 -9.72
C LEU A 82 19.60 -4.98 -9.92
N SER A 83 20.03 -5.57 -8.80
CA SER A 83 20.81 -6.80 -8.80
C SER A 83 20.11 -7.90 -9.61
N ASN A 84 20.80 -8.41 -10.62
CA ASN A 84 20.34 -9.53 -11.46
C ASN A 84 19.82 -10.71 -10.65
N ASP A 85 20.37 -10.98 -9.46
CA ASP A 85 19.92 -12.07 -8.61
C ASP A 85 18.54 -11.81 -7.98
N LEU A 86 18.22 -10.54 -7.65
CA LEU A 86 16.89 -10.17 -7.18
C LEU A 86 15.84 -10.36 -8.28
N ILE A 87 16.17 -9.94 -9.51
CA ILE A 87 15.25 -10.06 -10.65
C ILE A 87 15.07 -11.53 -11.04
N LYS A 88 16.16 -12.31 -11.12
CA LYS A 88 16.09 -13.76 -11.36
C LYS A 88 15.25 -14.48 -10.31
N LYS A 89 15.34 -14.08 -9.04
CA LYS A 89 14.51 -14.64 -7.98
C LYS A 89 13.03 -14.36 -8.21
N LEU A 90 12.67 -13.13 -8.58
CA LEU A 90 11.29 -12.80 -8.94
C LEU A 90 10.80 -13.67 -10.10
N ILE A 91 11.56 -13.73 -11.20
CA ILE A 91 11.22 -14.54 -12.37
C ILE A 91 11.01 -16.01 -11.99
N THR A 92 11.86 -16.55 -11.11
CA THR A 92 11.74 -17.92 -10.61
C THR A 92 10.44 -18.10 -9.82
N ASP A 93 10.15 -17.21 -8.87
CA ASP A 93 8.95 -17.27 -8.03
C ASP A 93 7.67 -17.14 -8.89
N LEU A 94 7.68 -16.26 -9.90
CA LEU A 94 6.57 -16.07 -10.84
C LEU A 94 6.39 -17.28 -11.77
N THR A 95 7.47 -17.85 -12.30
CA THR A 95 7.42 -19.07 -13.14
C THR A 95 6.87 -20.26 -12.35
N VAL A 96 7.32 -20.44 -11.10
CA VAL A 96 6.79 -21.48 -10.20
C VAL A 96 5.31 -21.26 -9.91
N PHE A 97 4.91 -20.02 -9.65
CA PHE A 97 3.50 -19.66 -9.49
C PHE A 97 2.69 -20.01 -10.75
N ASN A 98 3.19 -19.67 -11.92
CA ASN A 98 2.52 -19.87 -13.19
C ASN A 98 2.29 -21.38 -13.47
N ASN A 99 3.36 -22.17 -13.37
CA ASN A 99 3.32 -23.63 -13.60
C ASN A 99 2.38 -24.35 -12.63
N ASN A 100 2.35 -23.93 -11.36
CA ASN A 100 1.49 -24.56 -10.35
C ASN A 100 0.00 -24.21 -10.51
N ASN A 101 -0.36 -23.21 -11.32
CA ASN A 101 -1.73 -22.71 -11.42
C ASN A 101 -2.32 -22.73 -12.83
N TYR A 102 -1.61 -23.30 -13.82
CA TYR A 102 -2.00 -23.32 -15.24
C TYR A 102 -3.45 -23.81 -15.51
N GLU A 103 -3.97 -24.76 -14.72
CA GLU A 103 -5.37 -25.24 -14.84
C GLU A 103 -6.18 -25.09 -13.52
N ASN A 104 -5.82 -24.15 -12.67
CA ASN A 104 -6.39 -24.09 -11.32
C ASN A 104 -7.86 -23.63 -11.31
N LYS A 105 -8.74 -24.45 -10.72
CA LYS A 105 -10.16 -24.12 -10.45
C LYS A 105 -10.37 -23.15 -9.28
N MET A 106 -9.29 -22.62 -8.71
CA MET A 106 -9.36 -21.66 -7.61
C MET A 106 -10.10 -20.39 -8.04
N LYS A 107 -10.82 -19.76 -7.11
CA LYS A 107 -11.44 -18.45 -7.33
C LYS A 107 -10.40 -17.42 -7.77
N SER A 108 -10.73 -16.62 -8.78
CA SER A 108 -9.85 -15.59 -9.36
C SER A 108 -9.27 -14.64 -8.32
N GLN A 109 -10.06 -14.25 -7.31
CA GLN A 109 -9.63 -13.39 -6.20
C GLN A 109 -8.44 -13.99 -5.43
N ASN A 110 -8.48 -15.30 -5.18
CA ASN A 110 -7.40 -15.98 -4.47
C ASN A 110 -6.15 -16.07 -5.34
N LEU A 111 -6.30 -16.22 -6.67
CA LEU A 111 -5.17 -16.39 -7.58
C LEU A 111 -4.44 -15.07 -7.74
N PHE A 112 -5.20 -14.00 -7.96
CA PHE A 112 -4.70 -12.64 -7.97
C PHE A 112 -4.00 -12.29 -6.66
N ASN A 113 -4.63 -12.54 -5.50
CA ASN A 113 -4.00 -12.31 -4.20
C ASN A 113 -2.69 -13.07 -3.98
N LYS A 114 -2.54 -14.28 -4.53
CA LYS A 114 -1.25 -15.01 -4.46
C LYS A 114 -0.17 -14.31 -5.28
N LEU A 115 -0.50 -13.84 -6.48
CA LEU A 115 0.41 -13.03 -7.31
C LEU A 115 0.84 -11.76 -6.57
N LEU A 116 -0.12 -11.04 -5.98
CA LEU A 116 0.16 -9.83 -5.21
C LEU A 116 1.13 -10.08 -4.06
N LYS A 117 0.97 -11.19 -3.33
CA LYS A 117 1.88 -11.56 -2.24
C LYS A 117 3.31 -11.80 -2.71
N ILE A 118 3.49 -12.43 -3.88
CA ILE A 118 4.83 -12.64 -4.47
C ILE A 118 5.49 -11.28 -4.75
N LEU A 119 4.74 -10.37 -5.37
CA LEU A 119 5.22 -9.03 -5.69
C LEU A 119 5.56 -8.21 -4.46
N MET A 120 4.70 -8.24 -3.45
CA MET A 120 4.93 -7.56 -2.18
C MET A 120 6.16 -8.10 -1.45
N ASP A 121 6.28 -9.43 -1.33
CA ASP A 121 7.42 -10.07 -0.68
C ASP A 121 8.74 -9.78 -1.41
N TRP A 122 8.70 -9.72 -2.73
CA TRP A 122 9.86 -9.35 -3.54
C TRP A 122 10.23 -7.88 -3.37
N SER A 123 9.24 -6.99 -3.49
CA SER A 123 9.42 -5.54 -3.37
C SER A 123 9.97 -5.16 -2.01
N ASP A 124 9.46 -5.76 -0.94
CA ASP A 124 9.96 -5.57 0.42
C ASP A 124 11.43 -6.00 0.56
N LYS A 125 11.81 -7.14 -0.04
CA LYS A 125 13.21 -7.59 -0.01
C LYS A 125 14.13 -6.66 -0.78
N ALA A 126 13.68 -6.14 -1.92
CA ALA A 126 14.43 -5.17 -2.70
C ALA A 126 14.59 -3.85 -1.93
N LEU A 127 13.49 -3.32 -1.38
CA LEU A 127 13.44 -2.03 -0.69
C LEU A 127 14.18 -2.05 0.66
N LYS A 128 14.17 -3.18 1.39
CA LYS A 128 14.86 -3.33 2.70
C LYS A 128 16.33 -2.91 2.67
N ARG A 129 17.01 -3.09 1.53
CA ARG A 129 18.41 -2.67 1.33
C ARG A 129 18.61 -1.15 1.42
N LYS A 130 17.52 -0.38 1.27
CA LYS A 130 17.50 1.09 1.24
C LYS A 130 16.69 1.71 2.37
N PHE A 131 16.11 0.92 3.27
CA PHE A 131 15.23 1.41 4.34
C PHE A 131 15.87 2.51 5.18
N ASN A 132 17.13 2.37 5.60
CA ASN A 132 17.77 3.40 6.43
C ASN A 132 17.89 4.74 5.69
N ASN A 133 18.23 4.71 4.39
CA ASN A 133 18.38 5.92 3.60
C ASN A 133 17.01 6.59 3.37
N ILE A 134 16.00 5.78 3.01
CA ILE A 134 14.61 6.22 2.86
C ILE A 134 14.11 6.83 4.17
N ARG A 135 14.30 6.16 5.31
CA ARG A 135 13.88 6.65 6.63
C ARG A 135 14.57 7.96 7.01
N ASN A 136 15.88 8.05 6.80
CA ASN A 136 16.63 9.28 7.10
C ASN A 136 16.14 10.46 6.26
N HIS A 137 15.83 10.21 4.99
CA HIS A 137 15.22 11.21 4.12
C HIS A 137 13.82 11.60 4.59
N VAL A 138 12.96 10.61 4.87
CA VAL A 138 11.60 10.84 5.35
C VAL A 138 11.59 11.65 6.66
N LYS A 139 12.50 11.35 7.59
CA LYS A 139 12.68 12.09 8.85
C LYS A 139 13.15 13.54 8.65
N SER A 140 13.67 13.90 7.47
CA SER A 140 14.09 15.26 7.14
C SER A 140 12.93 16.16 6.71
N PHE A 141 11.79 15.59 6.30
CA PHE A 141 10.63 16.37 5.89
C PHE A 141 10.01 17.08 7.08
N ASN A 142 9.59 18.33 6.85
CA ASN A 142 8.90 19.11 7.87
C ASN A 142 7.45 18.64 8.03
N ASP A 143 7.10 18.14 9.21
CA ASP A 143 5.75 17.72 9.58
C ASP A 143 4.91 18.87 10.17
N LYS A 144 5.53 19.94 10.68
CA LYS A 144 4.85 21.00 11.45
C LYS A 144 3.95 21.91 10.64
N ASN A 145 4.21 22.02 9.34
CA ASN A 145 3.47 22.91 8.46
C ASN A 145 2.27 22.21 7.79
N TYR A 146 2.20 20.89 7.87
CA TYR A 146 1.21 20.09 7.17
C TYR A 146 0.29 19.38 8.14
N LYS A 147 -0.95 19.23 7.71
CA LYS A 147 -1.93 18.46 8.46
C LYS A 147 -1.49 17.00 8.51
N LYS A 148 -1.37 16.46 9.73
CA LYS A 148 -0.89 15.11 9.99
C LYS A 148 -2.02 14.09 9.87
N ILE A 149 -1.80 13.05 9.07
CA ILE A 149 -2.72 11.95 8.81
C ILE A 149 -2.08 10.66 9.32
N PHE A 150 -2.76 9.90 10.17
CA PHE A 150 -2.26 8.62 10.64
C PHE A 150 -2.60 7.50 9.67
N LEU A 151 -1.61 6.77 9.15
CA LEU A 151 -1.87 5.56 8.36
C LEU A 151 -1.95 4.32 9.27
N SER A 152 -3.12 3.72 9.34
CA SER A 152 -3.33 2.38 9.92
C SER A 152 -3.43 1.37 8.78
N TYR A 153 -2.60 0.33 8.75
CA TYR A 153 -2.54 -0.60 7.61
C TYR A 153 -2.60 -2.08 8.02
N ALA A 154 -3.58 -2.80 7.46
CA ALA A 154 -3.85 -4.19 7.82
C ALA A 154 -2.87 -5.21 7.19
N PHE A 155 -1.96 -4.76 6.32
CA PHE A 155 -0.99 -5.60 5.64
C PHE A 155 0.26 -4.78 5.30
N GLU A 156 1.42 -5.42 5.29
CA GLU A 156 2.70 -4.75 5.04
C GLU A 156 2.97 -4.71 3.55
N ASP A 157 2.78 -3.54 2.93
CA ASP A 157 3.22 -3.22 1.57
C ASP A 157 4.10 -1.97 1.63
N HIS A 158 5.40 -2.16 1.85
CA HIS A 158 6.31 -1.04 2.07
C HIS A 158 6.45 -0.20 0.80
N LEU A 159 6.40 -0.83 -0.37
CA LEU A 159 6.48 -0.12 -1.65
C LEU A 159 5.27 0.80 -1.85
N TYR A 160 4.05 0.30 -1.65
CA TYR A 160 2.84 1.10 -1.78
C TYR A 160 2.74 2.19 -0.71
N THR A 161 3.05 1.88 0.54
CA THR A 161 2.97 2.88 1.62
C THR A 161 4.04 3.96 1.51
N LEU A 162 5.21 3.66 0.94
CA LEU A 162 6.22 4.66 0.57
C LEU A 162 5.70 5.61 -0.52
N ALA A 163 5.13 5.04 -1.58
CA ALA A 163 4.55 5.83 -2.66
C ALA A 163 3.42 6.75 -2.17
N LEU A 164 2.56 6.20 -1.30
CA LEU A 164 1.46 6.93 -0.69
C LEU A 164 1.96 8.08 0.20
N PHE A 165 3.04 7.89 0.95
CA PHE A 165 3.66 8.96 1.75
C PHE A 165 4.02 10.15 0.87
N TYR A 166 4.77 9.92 -0.22
CA TYR A 166 5.20 10.99 -1.10
C TYR A 166 4.04 11.65 -1.86
N TYR A 167 3.02 10.88 -2.23
CA TYR A 167 1.80 11.43 -2.81
C TYR A 167 1.08 12.37 -1.83
N PHE A 168 0.99 12.01 -0.55
CA PHE A 168 0.41 12.89 0.46
C PHE A 168 1.24 14.16 0.66
N TYR A 169 2.56 14.00 0.71
CA TYR A 169 3.48 15.11 0.89
C TYR A 169 3.41 16.13 -0.25
N SER A 170 3.32 15.67 -1.50
CA SER A 170 3.13 16.54 -2.67
C SER A 170 1.79 17.29 -2.65
N ASN A 171 0.81 16.80 -1.89
CA ASN A 171 -0.47 17.45 -1.63
C ASN A 171 -0.51 18.25 -0.31
N GLN A 172 0.65 18.59 0.25
CA GLN A 172 0.80 19.38 1.49
C GLN A 172 0.15 18.72 2.73
N LEU A 173 0.13 17.39 2.76
CA LEU A 173 -0.27 16.59 3.92
C LEU A 173 0.90 15.75 4.42
N TYR A 174 1.00 15.56 5.73
CA TYR A 174 2.01 14.68 6.30
C TYR A 174 1.37 13.34 6.66
N LEU A 175 1.66 12.29 5.89
CA LEU A 175 1.21 10.94 6.20
C LEU A 175 2.18 10.28 7.19
N TYR A 176 1.73 10.02 8.41
CA TYR A 176 2.49 9.21 9.35
C TYR A 176 2.39 7.73 8.96
N VAL A 177 3.54 7.12 8.66
CA VAL A 177 3.68 5.69 8.35
C VAL A 177 4.68 5.10 9.33
N ASP A 178 4.25 4.16 10.17
CA ASP A 178 5.04 3.64 11.30
C ASP A 178 6.45 3.19 10.89
N TRP A 179 6.57 2.33 9.88
CA TRP A 179 7.87 1.80 9.45
C TRP A 179 8.79 2.86 8.82
N LEU A 180 8.29 4.00 8.37
CA LEU A 180 9.10 5.10 7.83
C LEU A 180 9.67 5.99 8.94
N ILE A 181 8.92 6.15 10.02
CA ILE A 181 9.26 7.08 11.09
C ILE A 181 10.02 6.37 12.21
N ASN A 182 9.60 5.16 12.57
CA ASN A 182 10.14 4.45 13.70
C ASN A 182 11.21 3.45 13.27
N ASP A 183 12.29 3.43 14.06
CA ASP A 183 13.26 2.36 13.98
C ASP A 183 12.67 1.09 14.62
N GLU A 184 13.32 -0.07 14.45
CA GLU A 184 12.88 -1.29 15.13
C GLU A 184 13.02 -1.12 16.65
N ILE A 185 11.92 -0.73 17.30
CA ILE A 185 11.88 -0.47 18.74
C ILE A 185 11.89 -1.82 19.48
N PRO A 186 12.90 -2.12 20.31
CA PRO A 186 13.03 -3.43 20.95
C PRO A 186 12.05 -3.68 22.12
N LYS A 187 11.30 -2.65 22.57
CA LYS A 187 10.39 -2.74 23.72
C LYS A 187 8.95 -2.35 23.35
N THR A 188 8.02 -3.29 23.54
CA THR A 188 6.62 -3.19 23.15
C THR A 188 5.87 -2.02 23.82
N ASP A 189 6.18 -1.70 25.08
CA ASP A 189 5.51 -0.59 25.79
C ASP A 189 5.90 0.78 25.25
N TYR A 190 7.15 0.95 24.83
CA TYR A 190 7.62 2.18 24.22
C TYR A 190 7.00 2.37 22.83
N LEU A 191 6.91 1.28 22.05
CA LEU A 191 6.23 1.27 20.76
C LEU A 191 4.76 1.71 20.88
N LYS A 192 4.02 1.15 21.84
CA LYS A 192 2.61 1.51 22.06
C LYS A 192 2.42 2.98 22.41
N ARG A 193 3.27 3.53 23.28
CA ARG A 193 3.22 4.96 23.65
C ARG A 193 3.52 5.84 22.45
N ASN A 194 4.60 5.55 21.73
CA ASN A 194 4.99 6.31 20.55
C ASN A 194 3.93 6.28 19.43
N LEU A 195 3.31 5.12 19.19
CA LEU A 195 2.16 5.01 18.28
C LEU A 195 0.98 5.85 18.76
N PHE A 196 0.66 5.80 20.06
CA PHE A 196 -0.43 6.57 20.64
C PHE A 196 -0.18 8.08 20.54
N ASP A 197 1.05 8.54 20.76
CA ASP A 197 1.42 9.95 20.65
C ASP A 197 1.26 10.42 19.20
N ASN A 198 1.77 9.66 18.23
CA ASN A 198 1.60 9.98 16.80
C ASN A 198 0.13 9.95 16.35
N LEU A 199 -0.67 9.01 16.87
CA LEU A 199 -2.11 8.94 16.66
C LEU A 199 -2.83 10.16 17.28
N SER A 200 -2.39 10.60 18.46
CA SER A 200 -2.92 11.76 19.18
C SER A 200 -2.56 13.08 18.51
N ASP A 201 -1.44 13.14 17.80
CA ASP A 201 -1.04 14.31 17.02
C ASP A 201 -1.71 14.38 15.63
N SER A 202 -2.28 13.27 15.15
CA SER A 202 -2.89 13.21 13.82
C SER A 202 -4.33 13.72 13.80
N GLU A 203 -4.68 14.57 12.82
CA GLU A 203 -6.03 15.15 12.69
C GLU A 203 -7.03 14.18 12.06
N GLN A 204 -6.56 13.30 11.18
CA GLN A 204 -7.37 12.30 10.50
C GLN A 204 -6.63 10.96 10.49
N LEU A 205 -7.39 9.89 10.28
CA LEU A 205 -6.88 8.54 10.16
C LEU A 205 -7.24 7.99 8.78
N LEU A 206 -6.27 7.39 8.11
CA LEU A 206 -6.43 6.65 6.88
C LEU A 206 -6.21 5.16 7.15
N PHE A 207 -7.20 4.34 6.81
CA PHE A 207 -7.15 2.90 6.97
C PHE A 207 -6.88 2.22 5.63
N LEU A 208 -5.82 1.43 5.59
CA LEU A 208 -5.45 0.61 4.45
C LEU A 208 -5.88 -0.84 4.68
N GLN A 209 -6.83 -1.30 3.88
CA GLN A 209 -7.38 -2.65 3.98
C GLN A 209 -6.39 -3.69 3.47
N SER A 210 -6.49 -4.93 3.97
CA SER A 210 -5.70 -6.02 3.39
C SER A 210 -6.27 -6.44 2.02
N PRO A 211 -5.43 -6.98 1.09
CA PRO A 211 -5.92 -7.54 -0.16
C PRO A 211 -6.99 -8.61 0.05
N ASN A 212 -6.93 -9.38 1.14
CA ASN A 212 -7.99 -10.36 1.46
C ASN A 212 -9.35 -9.69 1.70
N MET A 213 -9.37 -8.53 2.36
CA MET A 213 -10.59 -7.78 2.64
C MET A 213 -11.12 -7.13 1.37
N GLU A 214 -10.28 -6.40 0.63
CA GLU A 214 -10.70 -5.72 -0.62
C GLU A 214 -11.18 -6.72 -1.68
N LEU A 215 -10.49 -7.85 -1.82
CA LEU A 215 -10.84 -8.89 -2.78
C LEU A 215 -11.92 -9.85 -2.25
N ASN A 216 -12.48 -9.62 -1.06
CA ASN A 216 -13.54 -10.43 -0.45
C ASN A 216 -13.22 -11.95 -0.42
N ILE A 217 -12.01 -12.29 0.01
CA ILE A 217 -11.54 -13.67 0.11
C ILE A 217 -12.14 -14.34 1.36
N GLN A 218 -12.78 -15.50 1.15
CA GLN A 218 -13.42 -16.26 2.23
C GLN A 218 -12.40 -16.71 3.28
N GLY A 219 -12.78 -16.59 4.56
CA GLY A 219 -12.05 -17.18 5.70
C GLY A 219 -11.07 -16.25 6.42
N ASN A 220 -10.77 -15.05 5.89
CA ASN A 220 -9.93 -14.08 6.61
C ASN A 220 -10.28 -12.61 6.32
N PRO A 221 -11.47 -12.13 6.70
CA PRO A 221 -11.77 -10.70 6.69
C PRO A 221 -11.23 -9.99 7.94
N SER A 222 -10.40 -10.63 8.78
CA SER A 222 -10.05 -10.08 10.09
C SER A 222 -9.08 -8.90 9.98
N ILE A 223 -9.41 -7.83 10.70
CA ILE A 223 -8.49 -6.71 10.91
C ILE A 223 -7.35 -7.18 11.84
N LYS A 224 -6.10 -6.80 11.52
CA LYS A 224 -4.96 -7.04 12.43
C LYS A 224 -5.28 -6.40 13.79
N ALA A 225 -4.95 -7.09 14.88
CA ALA A 225 -5.25 -6.62 16.24
C ALA A 225 -4.71 -5.21 16.52
N TRP A 226 -3.55 -4.88 15.95
CA TRP A 226 -2.97 -3.53 16.02
C TRP A 226 -3.84 -2.47 15.36
N CYS A 227 -4.32 -2.71 14.13
CA CYS A 227 -5.21 -1.77 13.44
C CYS A 227 -6.55 -1.61 14.18
N ALA A 228 -7.09 -2.68 14.77
CA ALA A 228 -8.29 -2.57 15.59
C ALA A 228 -8.06 -1.67 16.82
N TRP A 229 -6.89 -1.78 17.46
CA TRP A 229 -6.50 -0.93 18.57
C TRP A 229 -6.27 0.53 18.16
N GLU A 230 -5.63 0.78 17.00
CA GLU A 230 -5.41 2.12 16.44
C GLU A 230 -6.74 2.81 16.13
N LEU A 231 -7.62 2.12 15.39
CA LEU A 231 -8.97 2.60 15.10
C LEU A 231 -9.72 2.91 16.39
N GLY A 232 -9.78 1.97 17.34
CA GLY A 232 -10.47 2.14 18.62
C GLY A 232 -9.92 3.30 19.47
N SER A 233 -8.60 3.49 19.47
CA SER A 233 -7.95 4.59 20.18
C SER A 233 -8.26 5.94 19.52
N PHE A 234 -8.30 5.99 18.19
CA PHE A 234 -8.69 7.19 17.45
C PHE A 234 -10.17 7.54 17.70
N PHE A 235 -11.05 6.53 17.74
CA PHE A 235 -12.45 6.70 18.15
C PHE A 235 -12.55 7.35 19.53
N TYR A 236 -11.83 6.83 20.52
CA TYR A 236 -11.84 7.38 21.89
C TYR A 236 -11.38 8.85 21.93
N LYS A 237 -10.30 9.18 21.22
CA LYS A 237 -9.77 10.54 21.08
C LYS A 237 -10.80 11.50 20.48
N THR A 238 -11.39 11.15 19.35
CA THR A 238 -12.37 12.03 18.68
C THR A 238 -13.60 12.26 19.56
N ASN A 239 -14.11 11.22 20.23
CA ASN A 239 -15.27 11.35 21.11
C ASN A 239 -15.00 12.14 22.39
N SER A 240 -13.78 12.13 22.92
CA SER A 240 -13.42 12.91 24.12
C SER A 240 -13.23 14.40 23.81
N GLN A 241 -12.84 14.76 22.58
CA GLN A 241 -12.75 16.15 22.11
C GLN A 241 -14.14 16.78 21.88
N PHE A 242 -15.14 15.98 21.51
CA PHE A 242 -16.54 16.41 21.44
C PHE A 242 -17.24 16.21 22.79
N SER A 243 -17.00 17.13 23.72
CA SER A 243 -17.54 17.15 25.07
C SER A 243 -19.02 16.73 25.18
N GLY A 244 -19.27 15.66 25.95
CA GLY A 244 -20.48 15.52 26.77
C GLY A 244 -21.59 14.59 26.29
N ASN A 245 -21.50 13.97 25.10
CA ASN A 245 -22.56 13.05 24.67
C ASN A 245 -22.01 11.83 23.91
N PRO A 246 -21.98 10.62 24.52
CA PRO A 246 -21.45 9.40 23.91
C PRO A 246 -22.25 8.92 22.69
N TYR A 247 -23.36 9.59 22.33
CA TYR A 247 -24.21 9.27 21.19
C TYR A 247 -23.86 10.04 19.89
N ASN A 248 -22.84 10.90 19.88
CA ASN A 248 -22.37 11.60 18.66
C ASN A 248 -21.42 10.73 17.80
N TYR A 249 -21.77 9.46 17.58
CA TYR A 249 -20.98 8.51 16.78
C TYR A 249 -20.72 9.01 15.34
N ASP A 250 -21.66 9.81 14.80
CA ASP A 250 -21.69 10.25 13.41
C ASP A 250 -20.67 11.38 13.09
N SER A 251 -20.32 12.23 14.06
CA SER A 251 -19.35 13.32 13.82
C SER A 251 -17.91 12.82 13.65
N SER A 252 -17.56 11.67 14.23
CA SER A 252 -16.23 11.05 14.12
C SER A 252 -15.93 10.51 12.72
N ARG A 253 -16.96 10.16 11.93
CA ARG A 253 -16.80 9.59 10.56
C ARG A 253 -16.07 10.54 9.61
N LYS A 254 -16.17 11.85 9.84
CA LYS A 254 -15.51 12.90 9.04
C LYS A 254 -13.98 12.90 9.13
N TYR A 255 -13.41 12.12 10.04
CA TYR A 255 -11.97 12.12 10.31
C TYR A 255 -11.31 10.77 10.07
N LYS A 256 -12.08 9.76 9.64
CA LYS A 256 -11.58 8.41 9.42
C LYS A 256 -11.96 7.94 8.03
N PHE A 257 -10.95 7.63 7.26
CA PHE A 257 -11.08 7.27 5.86
C PHE A 257 -10.54 5.89 5.62
N PHE A 258 -11.02 5.22 4.58
CA PHE A 258 -10.37 4.05 4.02
C PHE A 258 -10.18 4.24 2.52
N ILE A 259 -9.22 3.52 1.95
CA ILE A 259 -9.01 3.48 0.50
C ILE A 259 -9.20 2.06 0.00
N ASN A 260 -9.63 1.95 -1.24
CA ASN A 260 -9.64 0.71 -2.00
C ASN A 260 -8.46 0.77 -2.98
N ILE A 261 -7.43 -0.04 -2.76
CA ILE A 261 -6.26 -0.12 -3.66
C ILE A 261 -6.63 -0.89 -4.93
N TYR A 262 -7.46 -1.93 -4.80
CA TYR A 262 -7.95 -2.76 -5.90
C TYR A 262 -9.40 -2.39 -6.23
N ARG A 263 -9.66 -2.05 -7.50
CA ARG A 263 -11.00 -1.70 -8.02
C ARG A 263 -11.93 -2.92 -7.97
N THR A 264 -12.52 -3.23 -6.83
CA THR A 264 -13.53 -4.30 -6.79
C THR A 264 -14.93 -3.73 -6.97
N ASN A 265 -15.67 -4.24 -7.96
CA ASN A 265 -17.11 -3.99 -8.13
C ASN A 265 -17.95 -4.55 -6.96
N ALA A 266 -17.31 -5.14 -5.94
CA ALA A 266 -17.96 -5.76 -4.81
C ALA A 266 -18.11 -4.75 -3.68
N SER A 267 -19.17 -3.94 -3.76
CA SER A 267 -19.68 -3.07 -2.69
C SER A 267 -20.26 -3.89 -1.51
N LYS A 268 -19.53 -4.87 -0.98
CA LYS A 268 -19.88 -5.47 0.30
C LYS A 268 -19.13 -4.69 1.37
N SER A 269 -19.83 -3.74 2.00
CA SER A 269 -19.30 -3.09 3.20
C SER A 269 -19.01 -4.17 4.24
N HIS A 270 -17.73 -4.45 4.45
CA HIS A 270 -17.32 -5.28 5.57
C HIS A 270 -17.74 -4.55 6.86
N ARG A 271 -18.26 -5.28 7.86
CA ARG A 271 -18.61 -4.69 9.16
C ARG A 271 -17.46 -3.89 9.79
N ILE A 272 -16.23 -4.22 9.44
CA ILE A 272 -15.01 -3.54 9.89
C ILE A 272 -14.91 -2.10 9.35
N LEU A 273 -15.49 -1.83 8.18
CA LEU A 273 -15.53 -0.48 7.60
C LEU A 273 -16.69 0.36 8.16
N GLU A 274 -17.54 -0.21 9.02
CA GLU A 274 -18.61 0.56 9.66
C GLU A 274 -18.01 1.71 10.49
N GLY A 275 -18.36 2.93 10.11
CA GLY A 275 -17.84 4.14 10.77
C GLY A 275 -16.55 4.71 10.16
N LEU A 276 -16.11 4.18 9.01
CA LEU A 276 -15.11 4.79 8.13
C LEU A 276 -15.79 5.35 6.87
N THR A 277 -15.22 6.41 6.31
CA THR A 277 -15.67 7.03 5.06
C THR A 277 -14.76 6.59 3.93
N GLU A 278 -15.29 6.24 2.75
CA GLU A 278 -14.41 5.99 1.60
C GLU A 278 -13.78 7.31 1.17
N LEU A 279 -12.46 7.30 0.98
CA LEU A 279 -11.75 8.50 0.57
C LEU A 279 -12.16 8.90 -0.85
N SER A 280 -12.62 10.13 -1.00
CA SER A 280 -13.04 10.70 -2.28
C SER A 280 -12.11 11.81 -2.79
N GLY A 281 -11.34 12.44 -1.89
CA GLY A 281 -10.44 13.53 -2.24
C GLY A 281 -9.33 13.79 -1.23
N ILE A 282 -8.21 14.29 -1.74
CA ILE A 282 -7.07 14.76 -0.96
C ILE A 282 -6.83 16.23 -1.30
N SER A 283 -6.69 17.06 -0.28
CA SER A 283 -6.35 18.47 -0.42
C SER A 283 -5.47 18.91 0.76
N PRO A 284 -4.84 20.09 0.69
CA PRO A 284 -4.10 20.65 1.84
C PRO A 284 -4.94 20.79 3.12
N ASN A 285 -6.27 20.87 3.01
CA ASN A 285 -7.19 20.94 4.16
C ASN A 285 -7.46 19.58 4.82
N GLY A 286 -7.00 18.49 4.20
CA GLY A 286 -7.18 17.12 4.64
C GLY A 286 -7.93 16.24 3.65
N LEU A 287 -8.34 15.09 4.17
CA LEU A 287 -9.10 14.05 3.49
C LEU A 287 -10.59 14.38 3.46
N THR A 288 -11.26 14.06 2.35
CA THR A 288 -12.71 14.18 2.15
C THR A 288 -13.32 12.93 1.57
#